data_AF-A0A914IC60-F1
#
_entry.id   AF-A0A914IC60-F1
#
_cell.length_a   1.000
_cell.length_b   1.000
_cell.length_c   1.000
_cell.angle_alpha   90.00
_cell.angle_beta   90.00
_cell.angle_gamma   90.00
#
_symmetry.space_group_name_H-M   'P 1'
#
loop_
_entity.id
_entity.type
_entity.pdbx_description
1 polymer ?
#
loop_
_entity_poly.entity_id
_entity_poly.type
_entity_poly.pdbx_seq_one_letter_code
_entity_poly.pdbx_strand_id
1 'polypeptide(L)'
;MGTLPQCLAWSALYAELSFKLGNLCRLSYLVFDSLFGLVVLGLAMARWTDIFVRFWTAVHLYIKQLETLITWLTNNPAGLKLNDALNTFLSNFFFYHIHIWRTYVTFFEHSWTKWLLIASGALGLSVLVAFLSDFLRVLTVHIFCFHIYTQKLAKVCWAAFLGVSRAFRSKKWNPLRERVDSVKLDSRQLFITTLAMIILLFLMPTICVYFGVFSTLWLSVDGACRLLRRAARMIRQTLAHNWDSND
;
A
#
# COMPACT_ATOMS: atom_id res chain seq x y z
N MET A 1 4.98 27.66 16.71
CA MET A 1 5.16 26.76 15.56
C MET A 1 4.00 25.77 15.56
N GLY A 2 3.03 25.94 14.67
CA GLY A 2 1.81 25.13 14.66
C GLY A 2 2.09 23.66 14.37
N THR A 3 1.38 22.78 15.06
CA THR A 3 1.40 21.33 14.81
C THR A 3 0.97 21.05 13.38
N LEU A 4 1.92 20.70 12.51
CA LEU A 4 1.62 20.24 11.15
C LEU A 4 0.66 19.04 11.21
N PRO A 5 -0.25 18.90 10.22
CA PRO A 5 -1.12 17.74 10.15
C PRO A 5 -0.29 16.46 10.06
N GLN A 6 -0.62 15.46 10.90
CA GLN A 6 0.11 14.19 10.99
C GLN A 6 0.31 13.50 9.62
N CYS A 7 -0.54 13.76 8.63
CA CYS A 7 -0.37 13.28 7.25
C CYS A 7 0.91 13.78 6.55
N LEU A 8 1.32 15.04 6.77
CA LEU A 8 2.53 15.60 6.12
C LEU A 8 3.81 14.99 6.68
N ALA A 9 3.80 14.52 7.94
CA ALA A 9 4.94 13.86 8.55
C ALA A 9 5.30 12.51 7.89
N TRP A 10 4.38 11.91 7.11
CA TRP A 10 4.61 10.63 6.40
C TRP A 10 5.18 10.78 4.99
N SER A 11 5.22 12.01 4.45
CA SER A 11 5.78 12.31 3.13
C SER A 11 7.30 12.40 3.22
N ALA A 12 7.98 11.64 2.35
CA ALA A 12 9.42 11.73 2.21
C ALA A 12 9.85 13.07 1.62
N LEU A 13 9.09 13.57 0.64
CA LEU A 13 9.35 14.84 -0.02
C LEU A 13 9.30 16.00 0.99
N TYR A 14 8.25 16.05 1.81
CA TYR A 14 8.12 17.08 2.83
C TYR A 14 9.27 17.03 3.85
N ALA A 15 9.68 15.84 4.28
CA ALA A 15 10.80 15.63 5.19
C ALA A 15 12.16 16.04 4.59
N GLU A 16 12.33 15.99 3.27
CA GLU A 16 13.53 16.47 2.58
C GLU A 16 13.52 17.98 2.41
N LEU A 17 12.40 18.55 1.98
CA LEU A 17 12.25 19.99 1.80
C LEU A 17 12.42 20.74 3.13
N SER A 18 11.72 20.30 4.18
CA SER A 18 11.84 20.89 5.52
C SER A 18 13.28 20.84 6.06
N PHE A 19 14.00 19.75 5.81
CA PHE A 19 15.40 19.63 6.18
C PHE A 19 16.28 20.64 5.43
N LYS A 20 16.10 20.79 4.11
CA LYS A 20 16.85 21.77 3.32
C LYS A 20 16.57 23.20 3.76
N LEU A 21 15.31 23.54 4.01
CA LEU A 21 14.92 24.86 4.53
C LEU A 21 15.50 25.15 5.93
N GLY A 22 15.61 24.14 6.79
CA GLY A 22 16.22 24.29 8.12
C GLY A 22 17.75 24.44 8.11
N ASN A 23 18.41 23.90 7.09
CA ASN A 23 19.88 23.80 7.01
C ASN A 23 20.47 24.65 5.87
N LEU A 24 19.85 25.79 5.53
CA LEU A 24 20.30 26.68 4.45
C LEU A 24 21.76 27.16 4.61
N CYS A 25 22.29 27.18 5.83
CA CYS A 25 23.70 27.54 6.09
C CYS A 25 24.71 26.49 5.54
N ARG A 26 24.30 25.23 5.30
CA ARG A 26 25.15 24.19 4.72
C ARG A 26 25.11 24.24 3.19
N LEU A 27 25.65 25.33 2.65
CA LEU A 27 25.56 25.64 1.22
C LEU A 27 26.30 24.62 0.34
N SER A 28 27.42 24.06 0.84
CA SER A 28 28.21 23.03 0.16
C SER A 28 27.38 21.78 -0.18
N TYR A 29 26.74 21.17 0.81
CA TYR A 29 25.82 20.04 0.63
C TYR A 29 24.72 20.37 -0.39
N LEU A 30 24.09 21.54 -0.26
CA LEU A 30 22.97 21.95 -1.09
C LEU A 30 23.38 22.08 -2.56
N VAL A 31 24.58 22.62 -2.82
CA VAL A 31 25.14 22.75 -4.16
C VAL A 31 25.45 21.37 -4.75
N PHE A 32 26.14 20.49 -4.02
CA PHE A 32 26.46 19.16 -4.53
C PHE A 32 25.20 18.33 -4.82
N ASP A 33 24.22 18.29 -3.91
CA ASP A 33 22.98 17.55 -4.12
C ASP A 33 22.17 18.11 -5.31
N SER A 34 22.16 19.44 -5.48
CA SER A 34 21.53 20.11 -6.64
C SER A 34 22.26 19.79 -7.95
N LEU A 35 23.60 19.78 -7.96
CA LEU A 35 24.39 19.43 -9.14
C LEU A 35 24.14 17.98 -9.57
N PHE A 36 24.18 17.03 -8.63
CA PHE A 36 23.85 15.64 -8.92
C PHE A 36 22.40 15.49 -9.40
N GLY A 37 21.47 16.22 -8.80
CA GLY A 37 20.07 16.28 -9.24
C GLY A 37 19.93 16.75 -10.69
N LEU A 38 20.62 17.83 -11.06
CA LEU A 38 20.62 18.38 -12.43
C LEU A 38 21.25 17.43 -13.44
N VAL A 39 22.35 16.76 -13.10
CA VAL A 39 22.98 15.76 -13.98
C VAL A 39 22.03 14.59 -14.25
N VAL A 40 21.44 14.02 -13.20
CA VAL A 40 20.47 12.92 -13.33
C VAL A 40 19.24 13.37 -14.11
N LEU A 41 18.74 14.59 -13.86
CA LEU A 41 17.61 15.16 -14.58
C LEU A 41 17.96 15.39 -16.07
N GLY A 42 19.15 15.88 -16.38
CA GLY A 42 19.61 16.08 -17.76
C GLY A 42 19.66 14.76 -18.54
N LEU A 43 20.20 13.71 -17.93
CA LEU A 43 20.20 12.36 -18.51
C LEU A 43 18.78 11.80 -18.70
N ALA A 44 17.89 12.00 -17.73
CA ALA A 44 16.50 11.59 -17.82
C ALA A 44 15.74 12.36 -18.92
N MET A 45 16.00 13.67 -19.05
CA MET A 45 15.36 14.53 -20.04
C MET A 45 15.80 14.22 -21.47
N ALA A 46 17.07 13.85 -21.67
CA ALA A 46 17.59 13.39 -22.96
C ALA A 46 16.85 12.16 -23.49
N ARG A 47 16.27 11.34 -22.60
CA ARG A 47 15.52 10.12 -22.93
C ARG A 47 14.08 10.17 -22.43
N TRP A 48 13.52 11.38 -22.29
CA TRP A 48 12.23 11.58 -21.63
C TRP A 48 11.10 10.76 -22.25
N THR A 49 10.96 10.82 -23.57
CA THR A 49 9.90 10.12 -24.31
C THR A 49 9.95 8.61 -24.08
N ASP A 50 11.14 8.03 -24.13
CA ASP A 50 11.34 6.59 -23.91
C ASP A 50 11.02 6.19 -22.48
N ILE A 51 11.54 6.93 -21.49
CA ILE A 51 11.31 6.65 -20.07
C ILE A 51 9.83 6.76 -19.75
N PHE A 52 9.18 7.83 -20.24
CA PHE A 52 7.76 8.08 -20.03
C PHE A 52 6.90 6.96 -20.62
N VAL A 53 7.11 6.61 -21.90
CA VAL A 53 6.35 5.53 -22.55
C VAL A 53 6.58 4.19 -21.85
N ARG A 54 7.82 3.85 -21.51
CA ARG A 54 8.14 2.60 -20.79
C ARG A 54 7.49 2.53 -19.42
N PHE A 55 7.54 3.62 -18.66
CA PHE A 55 6.93 3.69 -17.33
C PHE A 55 5.42 3.48 -17.40
N TRP A 56 4.72 4.24 -18.24
CA TRP A 56 3.26 4.12 -18.35
C TRP A 56 2.83 2.79 -18.96
N THR A 57 3.58 2.26 -19.93
CA THR A 57 3.36 0.90 -20.45
C THR A 57 3.47 -0.15 -19.34
N ALA A 58 4.47 -0.03 -18.45
CA ALA A 58 4.60 -0.93 -17.30
C ALA A 58 3.42 -0.79 -16.31
N VAL A 59 2.94 0.43 -16.07
CA VAL A 59 1.75 0.67 -15.23
C VAL A 59 0.50 0.03 -15.85
N HIS A 60 0.27 0.20 -17.16
CA HIS A 60 -0.84 -0.44 -17.86
C HIS A 60 -0.72 -1.97 -17.89
N LEU A 61 0.49 -2.51 -18.01
CA LEU A 61 0.72 -3.94 -17.90
C LEU A 61 0.37 -4.44 -16.49
N TYR A 62 0.76 -3.72 -15.44
CA TYR A 62 0.41 -4.07 -14.06
C TYR A 62 -1.10 -4.07 -13.84
N ILE A 63 -1.84 -3.12 -14.44
CA ILE A 63 -3.32 -3.14 -14.42
C ILE A 63 -3.86 -4.47 -14.96
N LYS A 64 -3.39 -4.88 -16.15
CA LYS A 64 -3.83 -6.15 -16.77
C LYS A 64 -3.43 -7.37 -15.95
N GLN A 65 -2.24 -7.36 -15.36
CA GLN A 65 -1.79 -8.44 -14.48
C GLN A 65 -2.64 -8.54 -13.22
N LEU A 66 -3.02 -7.42 -12.62
CA LEU A 66 -3.88 -7.40 -11.44
C LEU A 66 -5.29 -7.90 -11.76
N GLU A 67 -5.84 -7.56 -12.93
CA GLU A 67 -7.11 -8.12 -13.40
C GLU A 67 -7.02 -9.63 -13.62
N THR A 68 -5.94 -10.08 -14.26
CA THR A 68 -5.68 -11.51 -14.49
C THR A 68 -5.51 -12.28 -13.18
N LEU A 69 -4.88 -11.65 -12.18
CA LEU A 69 -4.75 -12.23 -10.85
C LEU A 69 -6.11 -12.37 -10.17
N ILE A 70 -6.99 -11.38 -10.28
CA ILE A 70 -8.34 -11.47 -9.71
C ILE A 70 -9.18 -12.51 -10.45
N THR A 71 -9.14 -12.57 -11.78
CA THR A 71 -9.85 -13.64 -12.52
C THR A 71 -9.33 -15.02 -12.15
N TRP A 72 -8.01 -15.17 -11.95
CA TRP A 72 -7.43 -16.42 -11.46
C TRP A 72 -7.91 -16.79 -10.05
N LEU A 73 -8.04 -15.80 -9.14
CA LEU A 73 -8.64 -16.00 -7.81
C LEU A 73 -10.12 -16.40 -7.90
N THR A 74 -10.87 -15.84 -8.86
CA THR A 74 -12.27 -16.22 -9.09
C THR A 74 -12.39 -17.67 -9.58
N ASN A 75 -11.45 -18.14 -10.39
CA ASN A 75 -11.49 -19.45 -11.07
C ASN A 75 -10.77 -20.57 -10.29
N ASN A 76 -11.01 -20.69 -8.98
CA ASN A 76 -10.45 -21.73 -8.09
C ASN A 76 -8.90 -21.82 -8.13
N PRO A 77 -8.20 -20.93 -7.41
CA PRO A 77 -6.75 -20.86 -7.43
C PRO A 77 -6.11 -22.15 -6.92
N ALA A 78 -5.13 -22.68 -7.66
CA ALA A 78 -4.41 -23.92 -7.32
C ALA A 78 -5.33 -25.14 -7.05
N GLY A 79 -6.52 -25.17 -7.65
CA GLY A 79 -7.51 -26.25 -7.45
C GLY A 79 -8.27 -26.16 -6.12
N LEU A 80 -8.05 -25.11 -5.32
CA LEU A 80 -8.81 -24.87 -4.10
C LEU A 80 -10.21 -24.38 -4.47
N LYS A 81 -11.23 -25.19 -4.17
CA LYS A 81 -12.63 -24.80 -4.37
C LYS A 81 -13.03 -23.77 -3.33
N LEU A 82 -13.09 -22.51 -3.76
CA LEU A 82 -13.50 -21.39 -2.91
C LEU A 82 -15.02 -21.29 -2.86
N ASN A 83 -15.54 -20.54 -1.88
CA ASN A 83 -16.97 -20.23 -1.84
C ASN A 83 -17.36 -19.31 -3.02
N ASP A 84 -18.10 -19.83 -3.99
CA ASP A 84 -18.42 -19.13 -5.26
C ASP A 84 -19.12 -17.78 -5.06
N ALA A 85 -20.10 -17.72 -4.15
CA ALA A 85 -20.87 -16.50 -3.90
C ALA A 85 -19.99 -15.38 -3.33
N LEU A 86 -19.16 -15.70 -2.33
CA LEU A 86 -18.21 -14.74 -1.75
C LEU A 86 -17.12 -14.37 -2.76
N ASN A 87 -16.62 -15.34 -3.53
CA ASN A 87 -15.57 -15.13 -4.51
C ASN A 87 -16.02 -14.14 -5.59
N THR A 88 -17.24 -14.32 -6.11
CA THR A 88 -17.88 -13.43 -7.10
C THR A 88 -18.09 -12.03 -6.54
N PHE A 89 -18.56 -11.92 -5.29
CA PHE A 89 -18.72 -10.63 -4.63
C PHE A 89 -17.39 -9.88 -4.49
N LEU A 90 -16.35 -10.57 -3.99
CA LEU A 90 -15.02 -9.99 -3.81
C LEU A 90 -14.40 -9.60 -5.15
N SER A 91 -14.47 -10.44 -6.17
CA SER A 91 -13.91 -10.13 -7.49
C SER A 91 -14.56 -8.89 -8.09
N ASN A 92 -15.89 -8.79 -8.07
CA ASN A 92 -16.61 -7.61 -8.57
C ASN A 92 -16.22 -6.34 -7.81
N PHE A 93 -16.10 -6.44 -6.48
CA PHE A 93 -15.65 -5.34 -5.63
C PHE A 93 -14.24 -4.85 -6.01
N PHE A 94 -13.27 -5.75 -6.18
CA PHE A 94 -11.91 -5.37 -6.55
C PHE A 94 -11.80 -4.87 -8.00
N PHE A 95 -12.54 -5.46 -8.96
CA PHE A 95 -12.59 -4.96 -10.34
C PHE A 95 -13.11 -3.52 -10.39
N TYR A 96 -14.15 -3.20 -9.63
CA TYR A 96 -14.65 -1.83 -9.55
C TYR A 96 -13.58 -0.84 -9.08
N HIS A 97 -12.76 -1.22 -8.09
CA HIS A 97 -11.66 -0.36 -7.63
C HIS A 97 -10.52 -0.26 -8.65
N ILE A 98 -10.23 -1.32 -9.43
CA ILE A 98 -9.28 -1.25 -10.54
C ILE A 98 -9.79 -0.30 -11.63
N HIS A 99 -11.10 -0.28 -11.87
CA HIS A 99 -11.70 0.67 -12.81
C HIS A 99 -11.50 2.12 -12.34
N ILE A 100 -11.76 2.43 -11.07
CA ILE A 100 -11.43 3.74 -10.48
C ILE A 100 -9.93 4.03 -10.60
N TRP A 101 -9.09 3.02 -10.39
CA TRP A 101 -7.65 3.16 -10.50
C TRP A 101 -7.22 3.62 -11.90
N ARG A 102 -7.72 2.97 -12.94
CA ARG A 102 -7.45 3.37 -14.33
C ARG A 102 -7.71 4.85 -14.57
N THR A 103 -8.83 5.36 -14.05
CA THR A 103 -9.21 6.78 -14.22
C THR A 103 -8.23 7.74 -13.55
N TYR A 104 -7.64 7.39 -12.40
CA TYR A 104 -6.62 8.28 -11.81
C TYR A 104 -5.23 8.08 -12.42
N VAL A 105 -4.90 6.90 -12.96
CA VAL A 105 -3.64 6.69 -13.70
C VAL A 105 -3.56 7.62 -14.90
N THR A 106 -4.64 7.73 -15.68
CA THR A 106 -4.69 8.64 -16.83
C THR A 106 -4.54 10.10 -16.44
N PHE A 107 -4.98 10.48 -15.23
CA PHE A 107 -4.75 11.82 -14.68
C PHE A 107 -3.26 12.09 -14.43
N PHE A 108 -2.50 11.13 -13.88
CA PHE A 108 -1.05 11.25 -13.67
C PHE A 108 -0.23 11.09 -14.95
N GLU A 109 -0.77 10.41 -15.97
CA GLU A 109 -0.13 10.33 -17.29
C GLU A 109 -0.06 11.69 -18.00
N HIS A 110 -0.78 12.70 -17.52
CA HIS A 110 -0.73 14.02 -18.14
C HIS A 110 0.60 14.76 -17.91
N SER A 111 0.89 15.72 -18.80
CA SER A 111 2.16 16.46 -18.86
C SER A 111 2.57 17.21 -17.58
N TRP A 112 1.66 17.45 -16.63
CA TRP A 112 1.98 18.15 -15.38
C TRP A 112 2.92 17.32 -14.48
N THR A 113 2.91 15.99 -14.56
CA THR A 113 3.82 15.14 -13.78
C THR A 113 5.27 15.31 -14.20
N LYS A 114 5.52 15.60 -15.49
CA LYS A 114 6.85 15.98 -16.00
C LYS A 114 7.39 17.20 -15.29
N TRP A 115 6.59 18.26 -15.18
CA TRP A 115 7.00 19.52 -14.57
C TRP A 115 7.32 19.35 -13.08
N LEU A 116 6.58 18.52 -12.36
CA LEU A 116 6.88 18.19 -10.97
C LEU A 116 8.19 17.40 -10.83
N LEU A 117 8.48 16.49 -11.76
CA LEU A 117 9.76 15.75 -11.77
C LEU A 117 10.94 16.68 -12.04
N ILE A 118 10.79 17.63 -12.98
CA ILE A 118 11.80 18.65 -13.28
C ILE A 118 12.04 19.54 -12.05
N ALA A 119 10.97 20.03 -11.42
CA ALA A 119 11.06 20.87 -10.23
C ALA A 119 11.75 20.15 -9.05
N SER A 120 11.40 18.88 -8.80
CA SER A 120 12.04 18.09 -7.74
C SER A 120 13.52 17.78 -8.04
N GLY A 121 13.86 17.48 -9.31
CA GLY A 121 15.24 17.26 -9.74
C GLY A 121 16.12 18.52 -9.65
N ALA A 122 15.56 19.69 -9.99
CA ALA A 122 16.27 20.97 -9.88
C ALA A 122 16.56 21.35 -8.41
N LEU A 123 15.72 20.91 -7.48
CA LEU A 123 15.94 21.09 -6.05
C LEU A 123 16.95 20.10 -5.46
N GLY A 124 17.36 19.06 -6.19
CA GLY A 124 18.42 18.12 -5.83
C GLY A 124 18.04 16.64 -5.91
N LEU A 125 19.07 15.77 -5.90
CA LEU A 125 18.90 14.34 -6.08
C LEU A 125 18.12 13.70 -4.93
N SER A 126 18.38 14.10 -3.68
CA SER A 126 17.63 13.59 -2.52
C SER A 126 16.14 13.91 -2.62
N VAL A 127 15.79 15.11 -3.08
CA VAL A 127 14.41 15.58 -3.29
C VAL A 127 13.73 14.81 -4.42
N LEU A 128 14.44 14.55 -5.53
CA LEU A 128 13.94 13.75 -6.64
C LEU A 128 13.58 12.32 -6.22
N VAL A 129 14.46 11.65 -5.48
CA VAL A 129 14.22 10.28 -4.99
C VAL A 129 13.06 10.25 -3.97
N ALA A 130 12.98 11.26 -3.11
CA ALA A 130 11.87 11.41 -2.15
C ALA A 130 10.53 11.64 -2.87
N PHE A 131 10.50 12.49 -3.89
CA PHE A 131 9.34 12.70 -4.76
C PHE A 131 8.90 11.41 -5.45
N LEU A 132 9.84 10.65 -6.04
CA LEU A 132 9.52 9.39 -6.72
C LEU A 132 8.93 8.35 -5.76
N SER A 133 9.42 8.29 -4.52
CA SER A 133 8.84 7.41 -3.49
C SER A 133 7.40 7.81 -3.14
N ASP A 134 7.10 9.09 -2.99
CA ASP A 134 5.74 9.54 -2.65
C ASP A 134 4.81 9.41 -3.85
N PHE A 135 5.30 9.68 -5.07
CA PHE A 135 4.57 9.44 -6.32
C PHE A 135 4.18 7.97 -6.48
N LEU A 136 5.11 7.03 -6.26
CA LEU A 136 4.82 5.60 -6.32
C LEU A 136 3.76 5.18 -5.28
N ARG A 137 3.80 5.75 -4.07
CA ARG A 137 2.79 5.49 -3.04
C ARG A 137 1.40 5.97 -3.45
N VAL A 138 1.30 7.15 -4.05
CA VAL A 138 0.03 7.68 -4.56
C VAL A 138 -0.48 6.81 -5.72
N LEU A 139 0.41 6.43 -6.65
CA LEU A 139 0.07 5.59 -7.80
C LEU A 139 -0.43 4.18 -7.40
N THR A 140 0.01 3.68 -6.24
CA THR A 140 -0.31 2.35 -5.71
C THR A 140 -1.28 2.37 -4.52
N VAL A 141 -1.96 3.50 -4.28
CA VAL A 141 -2.91 3.63 -3.16
C VAL A 141 -4.00 2.56 -3.18
N HIS A 142 -4.40 2.12 -4.39
CA HIS A 142 -5.39 1.06 -4.58
C HIS A 142 -4.96 -0.28 -3.94
N ILE A 143 -3.67 -0.64 -3.99
CA ILE A 143 -3.12 -1.85 -3.35
C ILE A 143 -3.19 -1.74 -1.83
N PHE A 144 -2.89 -0.56 -1.28
CA PHE A 144 -3.03 -0.31 0.15
C PHE A 144 -4.50 -0.45 0.58
N CYS A 145 -5.44 0.12 -0.18
CA CYS A 145 -6.87 -0.07 0.07
C CYS A 145 -7.26 -1.55 0.07
N PHE A 146 -6.78 -2.35 -0.90
CA PHE A 146 -7.08 -3.78 -0.98
C PHE A 146 -6.57 -4.55 0.23
N HIS A 147 -5.35 -4.26 0.68
CA HIS A 147 -4.80 -4.84 1.89
C HIS A 147 -5.65 -4.47 3.13
N ILE A 148 -6.04 -3.21 3.29
CA ILE A 148 -6.88 -2.80 4.42
C ILE A 148 -8.25 -3.48 4.38
N TYR A 149 -8.91 -3.53 3.23
CA TYR A 149 -10.22 -4.17 3.08
C TYR A 149 -10.17 -5.66 3.42
N THR A 150 -9.20 -6.38 2.85
CA THR A 150 -9.03 -7.82 3.14
C THR A 150 -8.61 -8.08 4.58
N GLN A 151 -7.75 -7.25 5.17
CA GLN A 151 -7.39 -7.36 6.58
C GLN A 151 -8.61 -7.15 7.49
N LYS A 152 -9.45 -6.16 7.20
CA LYS A 152 -10.67 -5.89 7.98
C LYS A 152 -11.66 -7.04 7.83
N LEU A 153 -11.86 -7.55 6.61
CA LEU A 153 -12.71 -8.71 6.35
C LEU A 153 -12.22 -9.96 7.09
N ALA A 154 -10.91 -10.25 7.03
CA ALA A 154 -10.30 -11.36 7.76
C ALA A 154 -10.48 -11.24 9.27
N LYS A 155 -10.29 -10.02 9.83
CA LYS A 155 -10.51 -9.76 11.27
C LYS A 155 -11.97 -10.00 11.68
N VAL A 156 -12.93 -9.50 10.89
CA VAL A 156 -14.36 -9.70 11.15
C VAL A 156 -14.73 -11.19 11.06
N CYS A 157 -14.28 -11.88 10.01
CA CYS A 157 -14.54 -13.31 9.84
C CYS A 157 -13.94 -14.13 10.99
N TRP A 158 -12.70 -13.86 11.38
CA TRP A 158 -12.04 -14.53 12.49
C TRP A 158 -12.76 -14.30 13.82
N ALA A 159 -13.12 -13.04 14.12
CA ALA A 159 -13.88 -12.71 15.33
C ALA A 159 -15.25 -13.40 15.36
N ALA A 160 -15.95 -13.44 14.21
CA ALA A 160 -17.22 -14.14 14.06
C ALA A 160 -17.05 -15.65 14.29
N PHE A 161 -16.04 -16.27 13.69
CA PHE A 161 -15.73 -17.68 13.89
C PHE A 161 -15.42 -18.01 15.36
N LEU A 162 -14.61 -17.20 16.03
CA LEU A 162 -14.33 -17.36 17.46
C LEU A 162 -15.58 -17.13 18.32
N GLY A 163 -16.47 -16.22 17.94
CA GLY A 163 -17.74 -15.98 18.62
C GLY A 163 -18.68 -17.18 18.53
N VAL A 164 -18.91 -17.66 17.31
CA VAL A 164 -19.80 -18.80 17.04
C VAL A 164 -19.22 -20.10 17.60
N SER A 165 -17.90 -20.33 17.53
CA SER A 165 -17.27 -21.51 18.14
C SER A 165 -17.32 -21.51 19.68
N ARG A 166 -17.39 -20.33 20.32
CA ARG A 166 -17.69 -20.24 21.76
C ARG A 166 -19.15 -20.59 22.02
N ALA A 167 -20.08 -20.01 21.25
CA ALA A 167 -21.50 -20.32 21.36
C ALA A 167 -21.77 -21.82 21.13
N PHE A 168 -21.10 -22.47 20.19
CA PHE A 168 -21.25 -23.91 19.91
C PHE A 168 -20.87 -24.76 21.12
N ARG A 169 -19.89 -24.31 21.91
CA ARG A 169 -19.46 -24.93 23.18
C ARG A 169 -20.29 -24.46 24.39
N SER A 170 -21.44 -23.83 24.16
CA SER A 170 -22.29 -23.27 25.21
C SER A 170 -21.55 -22.25 26.09
N LYS A 171 -20.64 -21.48 25.50
CA LYS A 171 -19.81 -20.46 26.17
C LYS A 171 -20.09 -19.08 25.59
N LYS A 172 -20.21 -18.06 26.44
CA LYS A 172 -20.43 -16.65 26.06
C LYS A 172 -19.38 -15.76 26.73
N TRP A 173 -18.83 -14.80 25.98
CA TRP A 173 -17.98 -13.76 26.58
C TRP A 173 -18.86 -12.73 27.27
N ASN A 174 -18.56 -12.41 28.52
CA ASN A 174 -19.25 -11.40 29.31
C ASN A 174 -18.34 -10.17 29.47
N PRO A 175 -18.61 -9.07 28.74
CA PRO A 175 -17.79 -7.86 28.84
C PRO A 175 -17.82 -7.21 30.22
N LEU A 176 -18.90 -7.39 30.99
CA LEU A 176 -19.07 -6.78 32.31
C LEU A 176 -18.17 -7.42 33.37
N ARG A 177 -17.80 -8.70 33.18
CA ARG A 177 -16.99 -9.47 34.13
C ARG A 177 -15.69 -10.00 33.52
N GLU A 178 -15.38 -9.55 32.29
CA GLU A 178 -14.21 -9.93 31.50
C GLU A 178 -13.90 -11.45 31.51
N ARG A 179 -14.94 -12.29 31.47
CA ARG A 179 -14.79 -13.75 31.55
C ARG A 179 -15.71 -14.50 30.59
N VAL A 180 -15.40 -15.77 30.37
CA VAL A 180 -16.24 -16.69 29.59
C VAL A 180 -17.19 -17.43 30.53
N ASP A 181 -18.49 -17.16 30.40
CA ASP A 181 -19.55 -17.80 31.17
C ASP A 181 -20.17 -18.97 30.38
N SER A 182 -20.55 -20.05 31.07
CA SER A 182 -21.37 -21.12 30.50
C SER A 182 -22.83 -20.66 30.37
N VAL A 183 -23.44 -20.90 29.22
CA VAL A 183 -24.83 -20.55 28.92
C VAL A 183 -25.57 -21.80 28.47
N LYS A 184 -26.74 -22.06 29.05
CA LYS A 184 -27.62 -23.14 28.58
C LYS A 184 -28.26 -22.70 27.26
N LEU A 185 -27.96 -23.43 26.19
CA LEU A 185 -28.54 -23.21 24.87
C LEU A 185 -29.62 -24.26 24.61
N ASP A 186 -30.73 -23.84 24.02
CA ASP A 186 -31.76 -24.75 23.53
C ASP A 186 -31.29 -25.49 22.27
N SER A 187 -31.87 -26.65 21.96
CA SER A 187 -31.51 -27.48 20.80
C SER A 187 -31.56 -26.71 19.48
N ARG A 188 -32.57 -25.83 19.33
CA ARG A 188 -32.69 -24.94 18.16
C ARG A 188 -31.54 -23.94 18.03
N GLN A 189 -31.08 -23.38 19.16
CA GLN A 189 -29.98 -22.42 19.17
C GLN A 189 -28.64 -23.10 18.87
N LEU A 190 -28.44 -24.32 19.37
CA LEU A 190 -27.27 -25.12 19.05
C LEU A 190 -27.22 -25.45 17.55
N PHE A 191 -28.37 -25.79 16.96
CA PHE A 191 -28.47 -26.03 15.51
C PHE A 191 -28.09 -24.79 14.68
N ILE A 192 -28.65 -23.61 14.98
CA ILE A 192 -28.31 -22.35 14.28
C ILE A 192 -26.82 -22.03 14.41
N THR A 193 -26.25 -22.23 15.60
CA THR A 193 -24.83 -21.97 15.86
C THR A 193 -23.93 -22.92 15.06
N THR A 194 -24.32 -24.19 14.96
CA THR A 194 -23.61 -25.19 14.15
C THR A 194 -23.64 -24.82 12.68
N LEU A 195 -24.82 -24.43 12.15
CA LEU A 195 -24.97 -23.99 10.77
C LEU A 195 -24.13 -22.74 10.48
N ALA A 196 -24.18 -21.73 11.35
CA ALA A 196 -23.36 -20.54 11.21
C ALA A 196 -21.85 -20.85 11.27
N MET A 197 -21.44 -21.80 12.11
CA MET A 197 -20.04 -22.23 12.21
C MET A 197 -19.57 -22.89 10.93
N ILE A 198 -20.38 -23.79 10.37
CA ILE A 198 -20.10 -24.46 9.09
C ILE A 198 -19.99 -23.44 7.95
N ILE A 199 -20.93 -22.48 7.86
CA ILE A 199 -20.86 -21.40 6.86
C ILE A 199 -19.55 -20.61 7.00
N LEU A 200 -19.23 -20.14 8.21
CA LEU A 200 -17.99 -19.39 8.43
C LEU A 200 -16.74 -20.21 8.10
N LEU A 201 -16.74 -21.51 8.41
CA LEU A 201 -15.64 -22.42 8.08
C LEU A 201 -15.45 -22.54 6.56
N PHE A 202 -16.53 -22.55 5.77
CA PHE A 202 -16.46 -22.57 4.31
C PHE A 202 -16.08 -21.21 3.69
N LEU A 203 -16.39 -20.10 4.36
CA LEU A 203 -16.00 -18.75 3.90
C LEU A 203 -14.53 -18.43 4.19
N MET A 204 -13.99 -18.99 5.29
CA MET A 204 -12.67 -18.63 5.79
C MET A 204 -11.53 -18.85 4.76
N PRO A 205 -11.45 -19.97 4.02
CA PRO A 205 -10.40 -20.20 3.03
C PRO A 205 -10.34 -19.10 1.96
N THR A 206 -11.49 -18.70 1.43
CA THR A 206 -11.59 -17.61 0.45
C THR A 206 -11.00 -16.32 1.01
N ILE A 207 -11.40 -15.93 2.22
CA ILE A 207 -10.94 -14.69 2.84
C ILE A 207 -9.43 -14.74 3.12
N CYS A 208 -8.91 -15.88 3.54
CA CYS A 208 -7.48 -16.08 3.79
C CYS A 208 -6.64 -15.97 2.52
N VAL A 209 -7.07 -16.58 1.42
CA VAL A 209 -6.35 -16.50 0.14
C VAL A 209 -6.29 -15.05 -0.35
N TYR A 210 -7.42 -14.34 -0.34
CA TYR A 210 -7.49 -12.93 -0.72
C TYR A 210 -6.60 -12.05 0.16
N PHE A 211 -6.64 -12.26 1.48
CA PHE A 211 -5.77 -11.55 2.41
C PHE A 211 -4.29 -11.83 2.14
N GLY A 212 -3.91 -13.09 1.91
CA GLY A 212 -2.52 -13.46 1.63
C GLY A 212 -2.00 -12.78 0.37
N VAL A 213 -2.72 -12.91 -0.75
CA VAL A 213 -2.32 -12.32 -2.03
C VAL A 213 -2.18 -10.80 -1.93
N PHE A 214 -3.20 -10.08 -1.46
CA PHE A 214 -3.11 -8.62 -1.39
C PHE A 214 -2.13 -8.12 -0.33
N SER A 215 -1.88 -8.87 0.74
CA SER A 215 -0.82 -8.55 1.69
C SER A 215 0.58 -8.67 1.08
N THR A 216 0.83 -9.69 0.25
CA THR A 216 2.13 -9.81 -0.44
C THR A 216 2.38 -8.67 -1.43
N LEU A 217 1.35 -8.28 -2.19
CA LEU A 217 1.41 -7.12 -3.10
C LEU A 217 1.64 -5.81 -2.35
N TRP A 218 0.98 -5.62 -1.21
CA TRP A 218 1.20 -4.41 -0.41
C TRP A 218 2.62 -4.37 0.17
N LEU A 219 3.11 -5.50 0.72
CA LEU A 219 4.46 -5.58 1.28
C LEU A 219 5.55 -5.33 0.24
N SER A 220 5.37 -5.79 -1.01
CA SER A 220 6.33 -5.54 -2.08
C SER A 220 6.41 -4.05 -2.44
N VAL A 221 5.26 -3.40 -2.63
CA VAL A 221 5.17 -1.96 -2.91
C VAL A 221 5.72 -1.12 -1.75
N ASP A 222 5.32 -1.42 -0.52
CA ASP A 222 5.79 -0.69 0.67
C ASP A 222 7.29 -0.93 0.91
N GLY A 223 7.79 -2.12 0.61
CA GLY A 223 9.22 -2.45 0.56
C GLY A 223 9.98 -1.57 -0.43
N ALA A 224 9.51 -1.47 -1.67
CA ALA A 224 10.11 -0.61 -2.70
C ALA A 224 10.12 0.88 -2.28
N CYS A 225 9.00 1.38 -1.75
CA CYS A 225 8.91 2.76 -1.25
C CYS A 225 9.82 3.00 -0.04
N ARG A 226 9.97 2.02 0.86
CA ARG A 226 10.94 2.11 1.98
C ARG A 226 12.37 2.13 1.48
N LEU A 227 12.70 1.36 0.44
CA LEU A 227 14.03 1.35 -0.16
C LEU A 227 14.38 2.71 -0.76
N LEU A 228 13.48 3.30 -1.56
CA LEU A 228 13.67 4.64 -2.12
C LEU A 228 13.88 5.70 -1.02
N ARG A 229 13.08 5.67 0.05
CA ARG A 229 13.25 6.58 1.20
C ARG A 229 14.55 6.37 1.96
N ARG A 230 15.07 5.14 2.01
CA ARG A 230 16.40 4.87 2.58
C ARG A 230 17.48 5.43 1.66
N ALA A 231 17.37 5.24 0.34
CA ALA A 231 18.30 5.80 -0.62
C ALA A 231 18.39 7.33 -0.52
N ALA A 232 17.26 8.04 -0.47
CA ALA A 232 17.25 9.50 -0.29
C ALA A 232 17.97 9.94 1.00
N ARG A 233 17.74 9.23 2.11
CA ARG A 233 18.42 9.50 3.39
C ARG A 233 19.92 9.19 3.35
N MET A 234 20.33 8.12 2.66
CA MET A 234 21.76 7.80 2.50
C MET A 234 22.46 8.87 1.66
N ILE A 235 21.87 9.32 0.55
CA ILE A 235 22.41 10.41 -0.28
C ILE A 235 22.60 11.68 0.57
N ARG A 236 21.60 12.02 1.38
CA ARG A 236 21.68 13.14 2.32
C ARG A 236 22.86 12.98 3.30
N GLN A 237 23.01 11.80 3.90
CA GLN A 237 24.04 11.53 4.90
C GLN A 237 25.46 11.51 4.33
N THR A 238 25.67 10.90 3.16
CA THR A 238 26.99 10.81 2.53
C THR A 238 27.49 12.18 2.09
N LEU A 239 26.62 12.99 1.49
CA LEU A 239 26.98 14.33 1.05
C LEU A 239 27.20 15.28 2.24
N ALA A 240 26.51 15.09 3.36
CA ALA A 240 26.75 15.86 4.59
C ALA A 240 28.07 15.48 5.28
N HIS A 241 28.37 14.17 5.39
CA HIS A 241 29.57 13.67 6.06
C HIS A 241 30.87 13.98 5.31
N ASN A 242 30.86 13.86 3.97
CA ASN A 242 32.04 14.16 3.15
C ASN A 242 32.45 15.64 3.21
N TRP A 243 31.58 16.53 3.69
CA TRP A 243 31.94 17.94 3.87
C TRP A 243 32.44 18.23 5.28
N ASP A 244 31.75 17.72 6.31
CA ASP A 244 32.16 17.90 7.73
C ASP A 244 33.55 17.27 8.04
N SER A 245 34.14 16.50 7.11
CA SER A 245 35.49 15.91 7.21
C SER A 245 36.58 16.63 6.41
N ASN A 246 36.21 17.62 5.58
CA ASN A 246 37.13 18.44 4.79
C ASN A 246 37.34 19.84 5.37
N ASP A 247 36.63 20.17 6.46
CA ASP A 247 36.84 21.35 7.32
C ASP A 247 37.62 20.93 8.59
#